data_AF-G6F254-F1
#
_entry.id   AF-G6F254-F1
#
_cell.length_a   1.000
_cell.length_b   1.000
_cell.length_c   1.000
_cell.angle_alpha   90.00
_cell.angle_beta   90.00
_cell.angle_gamma   90.00
#
_symmetry.space_group_name_H-M   'P 1'
#
loop_
_entity.id
_entity.type
_entity.pdbx_description
1 polymer ?
#
loop_
_entity_poly.entity_id
_entity_poly.type
_entity_poly.pdbx_seq_one_letter_code
_entity_poly.pdbx_strand_id
1 'polypeptide(L)'
;MLTESYLDTGNRHQFNLDHKVIKLSGDRTKTWQSDAIAPLITERSIVERIYHYLLQRAHVNGCLKKEQSFELTQDPDLCLMTDKGEVIHKESSSTDKKLSFLIPNNVSAVWILSKTSRPCDVIGSFVDDRRYLGVLVGEVTLQRNGKKHPITTHLDADHLLGWDVKETIPCRWTKGKAFLPLTQLKCRSDKHNLLTLDILSDHSYILDQLEENNKKLA
;
A
#
# COMPACT_ATOMS: atom_id res chain seq x y z
N MET A 1 16.27 -5.59 42.56
CA MET A 1 16.80 -5.44 41.19
C MET A 1 15.74 -6.00 40.25
N LEU A 2 15.19 -5.18 39.36
CA LEU A 2 14.24 -5.67 38.35
C LEU A 2 15.06 -6.18 37.16
N THR A 3 14.79 -7.41 36.73
CA THR A 3 15.46 -8.04 35.59
C THR A 3 14.41 -8.42 34.57
N GLU A 4 14.55 -7.90 33.36
CA GLU A 4 13.70 -8.25 32.21
C GLU A 4 14.40 -9.29 31.34
N SER A 5 13.61 -10.18 30.75
CA SER A 5 14.09 -11.19 29.80
C SER A 5 13.56 -10.86 28.41
N TYR A 6 14.36 -11.12 27.37
CA TYR A 6 13.97 -10.89 25.98
C TYR A 6 14.32 -12.10 25.10
N LEU A 7 13.53 -12.31 24.03
CA LEU A 7 13.75 -13.36 23.03
C LEU A 7 14.72 -12.88 21.94
N ASP A 8 15.92 -13.44 21.90
CA ASP A 8 16.95 -13.08 20.92
C ASP A 8 16.70 -13.71 19.54
N THR A 9 16.09 -12.92 18.65
CA THR A 9 15.82 -13.30 17.25
C THR A 9 16.95 -12.87 16.30
N GLY A 10 18.17 -12.70 16.80
CA GLY A 10 19.34 -12.30 16.00
C GLY A 10 19.56 -10.78 15.94
N ASN A 11 18.73 -10.00 16.63
CA ASN A 11 18.82 -8.55 16.74
C ASN A 11 19.76 -8.07 17.87
N ARG A 12 20.44 -8.98 18.57
CA ARG A 12 21.26 -8.64 19.75
C ARG A 12 22.35 -7.59 19.49
N HIS A 13 22.87 -7.56 18.26
CA HIS A 13 23.87 -6.59 17.83
C HIS A 13 23.41 -5.13 18.04
N GLN A 14 22.10 -4.86 18.05
CA GLN A 14 21.55 -3.52 18.30
C GLN A 14 21.76 -3.04 19.75
N PHE A 15 21.99 -3.93 20.71
CA PHE A 15 22.20 -3.57 22.12
C PHE A 15 23.66 -3.32 22.49
N ASN A 16 24.60 -3.56 21.56
CA ASN A 16 26.03 -3.42 21.83
C ASN A 16 26.61 -2.12 21.25
N LEU A 17 25.88 -1.01 21.36
CA LEU A 17 26.30 0.31 20.86
C LEU A 17 27.58 0.82 21.56
N ASP A 18 27.74 0.52 22.85
CA ASP A 18 28.86 1.01 23.68
C ASP A 18 29.94 -0.05 23.95
N HIS A 19 29.89 -1.21 23.29
CA HIS A 19 30.81 -2.35 23.49
C HIS A 19 30.90 -2.90 24.94
N LYS A 20 29.95 -2.56 25.82
CA LYS A 20 29.93 -2.96 27.24
C LYS A 20 29.15 -4.26 27.50
N VAL A 21 28.62 -4.91 26.47
CA VAL A 21 27.81 -6.13 26.63
C VAL A 21 28.67 -7.38 26.46
N ILE A 22 28.82 -8.17 27.53
CA ILE A 22 29.56 -9.45 27.50
C ILE A 22 28.59 -10.57 27.10
N LYS A 23 28.98 -11.38 26.09
CA LYS A 23 28.19 -12.52 25.60
C LYS A 23 28.47 -13.75 26.47
N LEU A 24 27.45 -14.21 27.21
CA LEU A 24 27.61 -15.32 28.17
C LEU A 24 27.36 -16.72 27.56
N SER A 25 26.58 -16.87 26.48
CA SER A 25 26.44 -18.14 25.71
C SER A 25 25.40 -18.05 24.58
N GLY A 26 25.59 -18.85 23.51
CA GLY A 26 24.57 -19.29 22.54
C GLY A 26 24.38 -18.42 21.30
N ASP A 27 24.91 -18.85 20.14
CA ASP A 27 24.75 -18.18 18.82
C ASP A 27 23.46 -18.57 18.08
N ARG A 28 22.53 -19.22 18.77
CA ARG A 28 21.32 -19.71 18.11
C ARG A 28 20.29 -18.60 18.05
N THR A 29 20.15 -18.00 16.87
CA THR A 29 19.01 -17.18 16.51
C THR A 29 17.72 -17.95 16.80
N LYS A 30 16.91 -17.41 17.71
CA LYS A 30 15.61 -17.97 18.04
C LYS A 30 14.55 -17.45 17.10
N THR A 31 13.42 -18.13 17.01
CA THR A 31 12.25 -17.63 16.30
C THR A 31 11.06 -17.56 17.23
N TRP A 32 10.10 -16.68 16.93
CA TRP A 32 8.88 -16.62 17.72
C TRP A 32 8.10 -17.94 17.64
N GLN A 33 8.11 -18.57 16.47
CA GLN A 33 7.39 -19.81 16.20
C GLN A 33 7.92 -20.99 17.03
N SER A 34 9.24 -21.07 17.26
CA SER A 34 9.87 -22.21 17.94
C SER A 34 10.21 -21.98 19.40
N ASP A 35 10.49 -20.73 19.80
CA ASP A 35 11.16 -20.45 21.07
C ASP A 35 10.41 -19.45 21.97
N ALA A 36 9.30 -18.87 21.52
CA ALA A 36 8.51 -17.95 22.33
C ALA A 36 7.73 -18.69 23.43
N ILE A 37 7.63 -18.06 24.59
CA ILE A 37 6.87 -18.57 25.76
C ILE A 37 5.38 -18.14 25.66
N ALA A 38 5.04 -17.28 24.70
CA ALA A 38 3.69 -16.78 24.46
C ALA A 38 3.38 -16.72 22.96
N PRO A 39 2.10 -16.91 22.56
CA PRO A 39 1.69 -16.79 21.17
C PRO A 39 1.89 -15.36 20.65
N LEU A 40 2.24 -15.23 19.36
CA LEU A 40 2.25 -13.94 18.68
C LEU A 40 0.81 -13.54 18.36
N ILE A 41 0.38 -12.38 18.86
CA ILE A 41 -0.95 -11.85 18.59
C ILE A 41 -0.78 -10.49 17.92
N THR A 42 -1.19 -10.41 16.65
CA THR A 42 -1.17 -9.18 15.84
C THR A 42 -2.56 -8.75 15.38
N GLU A 43 -3.59 -9.50 15.78
CA GLU A 43 -4.99 -9.22 15.46
C GLU A 43 -5.43 -7.87 16.03
N ARG A 44 -5.89 -6.98 15.15
CA ARG A 44 -6.33 -5.62 15.52
C ARG A 44 -7.34 -5.61 16.66
N SER A 45 -8.32 -6.52 16.65
CA SER A 45 -9.38 -6.63 17.68
C SER A 45 -8.85 -6.79 19.10
N ILE A 46 -7.62 -7.31 19.25
CA ILE A 46 -6.94 -7.50 20.53
C ILE A 46 -5.91 -6.38 20.74
N VAL A 47 -5.02 -6.16 19.76
CA VAL A 47 -3.88 -5.23 19.89
C VAL A 47 -4.34 -3.79 20.06
N GLU A 48 -5.40 -3.37 19.37
CA GLU A 48 -5.94 -2.02 19.47
C GLU A 48 -6.43 -1.71 20.89
N ARG A 49 -7.02 -2.68 21.58
CA ARG A 49 -7.48 -2.50 22.97
C ARG A 49 -6.29 -2.32 23.92
N ILE A 50 -5.24 -3.11 23.74
CA ILE A 50 -3.99 -3.01 24.52
C ILE A 50 -3.32 -1.66 24.26
N TYR A 51 -3.25 -1.23 22.99
CA TYR A 51 -2.71 0.06 22.60
C TYR A 51 -3.42 1.21 23.33
N HIS A 52 -4.75 1.28 23.28
CA HIS A 52 -5.51 2.35 23.94
C HIS A 52 -5.34 2.32 25.47
N TYR A 53 -5.28 1.13 26.08
CA TYR A 53 -4.99 1.01 27.51
C TYR A 53 -3.61 1.57 27.88
N LEU A 54 -2.57 1.25 27.09
CA LEU A 54 -1.22 1.77 27.30
C LEU A 54 -1.14 3.28 27.03
N LEU A 55 -1.83 3.77 26.00
CA LEU A 55 -1.91 5.20 25.67
C LEU A 55 -2.57 5.99 26.81
N GLN A 56 -3.67 5.49 27.37
CA GLN A 56 -4.33 6.10 28.53
C GLN A 56 -3.40 6.13 29.75
N ARG A 57 -2.68 5.03 30.01
CA ARG A 57 -1.68 5.00 31.09
C ARG A 57 -0.56 6.01 30.86
N ALA A 58 -0.06 6.12 29.64
CA ALA A 58 0.96 7.11 29.29
C ALA A 58 0.46 8.54 29.50
N HIS A 59 -0.80 8.83 29.13
CA HIS A 59 -1.46 10.11 29.39
C HIS A 59 -1.50 10.43 30.90
N VAL A 60 -1.97 9.50 31.72
CA VAL A 60 -2.05 9.69 33.19
C VAL A 60 -0.68 9.93 33.82
N ASN A 61 0.37 9.31 33.27
CA ASN A 61 1.74 9.45 33.77
C ASN A 61 2.54 10.60 33.11
N GLY A 62 1.91 11.40 32.25
CA GLY A 62 2.58 12.52 31.56
C GLY A 62 3.66 12.08 30.56
N CYS A 63 3.61 10.83 30.08
CA CYS A 63 4.60 10.25 29.16
C CYS A 63 4.19 10.35 27.68
N LEU A 64 3.20 11.18 27.33
CA LEU A 64 2.76 11.29 25.94
C LEU A 64 3.84 11.94 25.08
N LYS A 65 4.17 11.24 24.00
CA LYS A 65 4.99 11.81 22.94
C LYS A 65 4.11 12.74 22.09
N LYS A 66 4.66 13.87 21.66
CA LYS A 66 3.99 14.72 20.67
C LYS A 66 3.96 13.98 19.34
N GLU A 67 2.78 13.52 18.94
CA GLU A 67 2.59 12.92 17.62
C GLU A 67 2.63 14.01 16.55
N GLN A 68 3.30 13.73 15.43
CA GLN A 68 3.13 14.53 14.23
C GLN A 68 1.77 14.17 13.64
N SER A 69 0.85 15.12 13.66
CA SER A 69 -0.42 14.98 12.96
C SER A 69 -0.18 15.18 11.46
N PHE A 70 -0.47 14.16 10.67
CA PHE A 70 -0.53 14.26 9.23
C PHE A 70 -1.98 14.50 8.80
N GLU A 71 -2.17 15.29 7.74
CA GLU A 71 -3.47 15.38 7.09
C GLU A 71 -3.68 14.13 6.24
N LEU A 72 -4.88 13.56 6.31
CA LEU A 72 -5.25 12.36 5.55
C LEU A 72 -6.22 12.72 4.44
N THR A 73 -6.08 12.08 3.29
CA THR A 73 -7.02 12.15 2.17
C THR A 73 -7.47 10.77 1.74
N GLN A 74 -8.68 10.66 1.20
CA GLN A 74 -9.14 9.43 0.52
C GLN A 74 -8.86 9.46 -0.98
N ASP A 75 -8.39 10.59 -1.53
CA ASP A 75 -8.06 10.69 -2.95
C ASP A 75 -6.67 10.10 -3.23
N PRO A 76 -6.59 8.97 -3.96
CA PRO A 76 -5.31 8.39 -4.37
C PRO A 76 -4.52 9.24 -5.38
N ASP A 77 -5.06 10.35 -5.89
CA ASP A 77 -4.50 11.11 -7.03
C ASP A 77 -4.22 10.17 -8.23
N LEU A 78 -5.18 9.27 -8.49
CA LEU A 78 -5.00 8.19 -9.45
C LEU A 78 -4.98 8.71 -10.89
N CYS A 79 -3.90 8.39 -11.60
CA CYS A 79 -3.74 8.66 -13.02
C CYS A 79 -3.07 7.48 -13.73
N LEU A 80 -3.13 7.49 -15.06
CA LEU A 80 -2.40 6.52 -15.89
C LEU A 80 -1.22 7.20 -16.54
N MET A 81 -0.14 6.47 -16.74
CA MET A 81 0.97 6.89 -17.60
C MET A 81 1.16 5.86 -18.71
N THR A 82 1.18 6.31 -19.96
CA THR A 82 1.37 5.43 -21.12
C THR A 82 2.80 4.90 -21.21
N ASP A 83 3.02 3.92 -22.08
CA ASP A 83 4.35 3.44 -22.47
C ASP A 83 5.27 4.53 -23.07
N LYS A 84 4.68 5.66 -23.49
CA LYS A 84 5.40 6.85 -24.00
C LYS A 84 5.62 7.94 -22.96
N GLY A 85 5.18 7.73 -21.71
CA GLY A 85 5.33 8.69 -20.62
C GLY A 85 4.26 9.79 -20.58
N GLU A 86 3.23 9.71 -21.43
CA GLU A 86 2.08 10.63 -21.37
C GLU A 86 1.18 10.30 -20.19
N VAL A 87 0.80 11.30 -19.39
CA VAL A 87 -0.11 11.14 -18.26
C VAL A 87 -1.55 11.37 -18.70
N ILE A 88 -2.43 10.44 -18.36
CA ILE A 88 -3.86 10.45 -18.66
C ILE A 88 -4.63 10.52 -17.33
N HIS A 89 -5.47 11.53 -17.20
CA HIS A 89 -6.33 11.73 -16.03
C HIS A 89 -7.71 11.06 -16.24
N LYS A 90 -8.39 10.78 -15.12
CA LYS A 90 -9.73 10.22 -15.10
C LYS A 90 -10.72 11.15 -15.79
N GLU A 91 -11.70 10.59 -16.51
CA GLU A 91 -12.80 11.34 -17.09
C GLU A 91 -13.69 11.94 -16.00
N SER A 92 -14.27 13.11 -16.25
CA SER A 92 -15.19 13.80 -15.32
C SER A 92 -16.47 13.01 -15.02
N SER A 93 -16.82 12.03 -15.86
CA SER A 93 -17.96 11.12 -15.68
C SER A 93 -17.66 9.93 -14.76
N SER A 94 -16.41 9.79 -14.29
CA SER A 94 -16.00 8.72 -13.38
C SER A 94 -16.71 8.83 -12.04
N THR A 95 -17.00 7.69 -11.42
CA THR A 95 -17.46 7.63 -10.02
C THR A 95 -16.30 7.21 -9.12
N ASP A 96 -16.41 7.40 -7.81
CA ASP A 96 -15.33 7.08 -6.86
C ASP A 96 -14.81 5.64 -6.97
N LYS A 97 -15.69 4.69 -7.34
CA LYS A 97 -15.34 3.27 -7.47
C LYS A 97 -15.07 2.84 -8.90
N LYS A 98 -15.52 3.57 -9.92
CA LYS A 98 -15.29 3.21 -11.33
C LYS A 98 -14.65 4.37 -12.06
N LEU A 99 -13.34 4.25 -12.23
CA LEU A 99 -12.52 5.27 -12.88
C LEU A 99 -12.32 4.93 -14.35
N SER A 100 -12.65 5.88 -15.22
CA SER A 100 -12.59 5.74 -16.67
C SER A 100 -11.51 6.63 -17.27
N PHE A 101 -10.76 6.11 -18.23
CA PHE A 101 -9.62 6.78 -18.87
C PHE A 101 -9.67 6.59 -20.39
N LEU A 102 -9.57 7.69 -21.13
CA LEU A 102 -9.43 7.66 -22.59
C LEU A 102 -7.96 7.41 -22.96
N ILE A 103 -7.69 6.26 -23.57
CA ILE A 103 -6.35 5.81 -23.93
C ILE A 103 -6.16 5.92 -25.45
N PRO A 104 -5.05 6.53 -25.93
CA PRO A 104 -4.68 6.51 -27.34
C PRO A 104 -4.50 5.08 -27.90
N ASN A 105 -4.75 4.91 -29.20
CA ASN A 105 -4.81 3.58 -29.82
C ASN A 105 -3.45 2.89 -30.02
N ASN A 106 -2.38 3.65 -29.87
CA ASN A 106 -1.01 3.22 -30.04
C ASN A 106 -0.33 2.85 -28.70
N VAL A 107 -1.09 2.76 -27.62
CA VAL A 107 -0.60 2.41 -26.27
C VAL A 107 -0.72 0.90 -26.09
N SER A 108 0.41 0.26 -25.77
CA SER A 108 0.47 -1.20 -25.56
C SER A 108 0.32 -1.60 -24.09
N ALA A 109 0.65 -0.68 -23.19
CA ALA A 109 0.57 -0.84 -21.76
C ALA A 109 0.44 0.52 -21.08
N VAL A 110 -0.08 0.52 -19.85
CA VAL A 110 -0.12 1.69 -18.98
C VAL A 110 0.46 1.37 -17.62
N TRP A 111 0.89 2.42 -16.93
CA TRP A 111 1.23 2.40 -15.52
C TRP A 111 0.10 3.07 -14.74
N ILE A 112 -0.48 2.35 -13.79
CA ILE A 112 -1.42 2.90 -12.81
C ILE A 112 -0.59 3.59 -11.73
N LEU A 113 -0.72 4.90 -11.62
CA LEU A 113 -0.04 5.72 -10.63
C LEU A 113 -1.02 6.12 -9.54
N SER A 114 -0.62 5.98 -8.28
CA SER A 114 -1.39 6.45 -7.13
C SER A 114 -0.46 6.83 -5.98
N LYS A 115 -0.97 7.63 -5.05
CA LYS A 115 -0.42 7.73 -3.70
C LYS A 115 -0.33 6.36 -3.05
N THR A 116 0.53 6.26 -2.04
CA THR A 116 0.65 5.06 -1.20
C THR A 116 0.82 5.43 0.25
N SER A 117 0.38 4.53 1.11
CA SER A 117 0.56 4.63 2.55
C SER A 117 0.57 3.24 3.16
N ARG A 118 1.07 3.15 4.39
CA ARG A 118 0.99 1.92 5.17
C ARG A 118 -0.22 1.99 6.09
N PRO A 119 -1.07 0.95 6.19
CA PRO A 119 -2.16 0.93 7.15
C PRO A 119 -1.72 1.22 8.59
N CYS A 120 -0.53 0.75 8.99
CA CYS A 120 0.04 1.05 10.31
C CYS A 120 0.32 2.54 10.58
N ASP A 121 0.49 3.35 9.53
CA ASP A 121 0.76 4.79 9.65
C ASP A 121 -0.54 5.61 9.66
N VAL A 122 -1.54 5.21 8.87
CA VAL A 122 -2.79 5.99 8.68
C VAL A 122 -3.95 5.54 9.55
N ILE A 123 -3.94 4.30 10.04
CA ILE A 123 -4.95 3.78 10.99
C ILE A 123 -4.38 3.79 12.42
N GLY A 124 -3.13 3.36 12.58
CA GLY A 124 -2.42 3.36 13.87
C GLY A 124 -1.46 2.18 14.04
N SER A 125 -0.53 2.32 14.99
CA SER A 125 0.55 1.34 15.25
C SER A 125 0.07 -0.04 15.72
N PHE A 126 -1.23 -0.19 16.02
CA PHE A 126 -1.87 -1.46 16.36
C PHE A 126 -2.35 -2.27 15.14
N VAL A 127 -2.14 -1.76 13.92
CA VAL A 127 -2.38 -2.49 12.67
C VAL A 127 -1.08 -3.12 12.19
N ASP A 128 -1.05 -4.45 12.07
CA ASP A 128 0.11 -5.18 11.55
C ASP A 128 0.06 -5.37 10.03
N ASP A 129 -0.19 -4.27 9.31
CA ASP A 129 0.03 -4.21 7.86
C ASP A 129 0.97 -3.06 7.55
N ARG A 130 2.19 -3.43 7.15
CA ARG A 130 3.31 -2.52 6.88
C ARG A 130 3.57 -2.37 5.38
N ARG A 131 2.70 -2.92 4.53
CA ARG A 131 2.82 -2.80 3.08
C ARG A 131 2.49 -1.37 2.66
N TYR A 132 3.23 -0.84 1.69
CA TYR A 132 2.86 0.39 1.02
C TYR A 132 1.76 0.08 0.00
N LEU A 133 0.53 0.40 0.35
CA LEU A 133 -0.66 0.12 -0.45
C LEU A 133 -1.05 1.38 -1.22
N GLY A 134 -1.21 1.22 -2.54
CA GLY A 134 -1.84 2.20 -3.41
C GLY A 134 -3.35 1.97 -3.42
N VAL A 135 -3.89 1.58 -4.57
CA VAL A 135 -5.31 1.24 -4.73
C VAL A 135 -5.53 -0.26 -4.85
N LEU A 136 -6.68 -0.73 -4.36
CA LEU A 136 -7.13 -2.11 -4.58
C LEU A 136 -7.93 -2.17 -5.87
N VAL A 137 -7.38 -2.79 -6.90
CA VAL A 137 -8.02 -2.87 -8.22
C VAL A 137 -8.76 -4.20 -8.36
N GLY A 138 -10.04 -4.13 -8.66
CA GLY A 138 -10.93 -5.26 -8.97
C GLY A 138 -10.99 -5.54 -10.47
N GLU A 139 -12.18 -5.45 -11.07
CA GLU A 139 -12.37 -5.64 -12.50
C GLU A 139 -11.66 -4.55 -13.32
N VAL A 140 -11.01 -4.96 -14.41
CA VAL A 140 -10.44 -4.05 -15.40
C VAL A 140 -11.03 -4.38 -16.76
N THR A 141 -11.63 -3.37 -17.40
CA THR A 141 -12.29 -3.53 -18.69
C THR A 141 -11.77 -2.50 -19.70
N LEU A 142 -11.32 -2.97 -20.86
CA LEU A 142 -10.94 -2.15 -22.00
C LEU A 142 -12.06 -2.17 -23.05
N GLN A 143 -12.67 -1.03 -23.31
CA GLN A 143 -13.62 -0.87 -24.39
C GLN A 143 -12.92 -0.35 -25.65
N ARG A 144 -13.07 -1.09 -26.76
CA ARG A 144 -12.48 -0.81 -28.06
C ARG A 144 -13.48 -1.08 -29.18
N ASN A 145 -13.66 -0.12 -30.08
CA ASN A 145 -14.65 -0.22 -31.18
C ASN A 145 -16.06 -0.63 -30.69
N GLY A 146 -16.47 -0.15 -29.50
CA GLY A 146 -17.76 -0.48 -28.88
C GLY A 146 -17.83 -1.87 -28.23
N LYS A 147 -16.77 -2.68 -28.27
CA LYS A 147 -16.69 -3.98 -27.60
C LYS A 147 -15.89 -3.88 -26.31
N LYS A 148 -16.36 -4.54 -25.25
CA LYS A 148 -15.68 -4.62 -23.96
C LYS A 148 -14.79 -5.86 -23.91
N HIS A 149 -13.57 -5.70 -23.45
CA HIS A 149 -12.57 -6.75 -23.28
C HIS A 149 -12.07 -6.73 -21.83
N PRO A 150 -12.28 -7.80 -21.04
CA PRO A 150 -11.71 -7.88 -19.70
C PRO A 150 -10.19 -8.01 -19.77
N ILE A 151 -9.49 -7.37 -18.85
CA ILE A 151 -8.06 -7.55 -18.61
C ILE A 151 -7.92 -8.20 -17.23
N THR A 152 -7.39 -9.43 -17.21
CA THR A 152 -7.23 -10.21 -15.98
C THR A 152 -5.77 -10.41 -15.59
N THR A 153 -4.81 -9.84 -16.34
CA THR A 153 -3.38 -10.04 -16.12
C THR A 153 -2.92 -9.72 -14.69
N HIS A 154 -3.53 -8.70 -14.06
CA HIS A 154 -3.23 -8.36 -12.66
C HIS A 154 -3.69 -9.43 -11.67
N LEU A 155 -4.74 -10.20 -11.99
CA LEU A 155 -5.24 -11.31 -11.19
C LEU A 155 -4.47 -12.61 -11.47
N ASP A 156 -4.11 -12.85 -12.74
CA ASP A 156 -3.57 -14.14 -13.18
C ASP A 156 -2.05 -14.25 -13.04
N ALA A 157 -1.29 -13.17 -13.24
CA ALA A 157 0.18 -13.21 -13.21
C ALA A 157 0.70 -13.34 -11.77
N ASP A 158 1.57 -14.31 -11.50
CA ASP A 158 2.20 -14.45 -10.17
C ASP A 158 3.05 -13.21 -9.83
N HIS A 159 3.85 -12.77 -10.80
CA HIS A 159 4.68 -11.58 -10.70
C HIS A 159 4.27 -10.57 -11.77
N LEU A 160 3.85 -9.38 -11.31
CA LEU A 160 3.55 -8.24 -12.17
C LEU A 160 4.14 -6.99 -11.52
N LEU A 161 4.86 -6.19 -12.31
CA LEU A 161 5.62 -5.05 -11.79
C LEU A 161 4.70 -4.05 -11.09
N GLY A 162 5.02 -3.72 -9.84
CA GLY A 162 4.27 -2.74 -9.05
C GLY A 162 2.95 -3.22 -8.46
N TRP A 163 2.67 -4.52 -8.54
CA TRP A 163 1.53 -5.15 -7.86
C TRP A 163 2.00 -5.90 -6.59
N ASP A 164 1.11 -6.03 -5.62
CA ASP A 164 1.34 -6.78 -4.39
C ASP A 164 1.09 -8.29 -4.56
N VAL A 165 0.90 -9.04 -3.47
CA VAL A 165 0.50 -10.45 -3.54
C VAL A 165 -0.90 -10.59 -4.14
N LYS A 166 -1.23 -11.78 -4.64
CA LYS A 166 -2.60 -12.09 -5.06
C LYS A 166 -3.49 -12.19 -3.82
N GLU A 167 -4.62 -11.50 -3.84
CA GLU A 167 -5.61 -11.56 -2.78
C GLU A 167 -6.53 -12.79 -2.97
N THR A 168 -7.27 -13.16 -1.92
CA THR A 168 -8.19 -14.31 -1.95
C THR A 168 -9.42 -14.08 -2.85
N ILE A 169 -9.75 -12.81 -3.09
CA ILE A 169 -10.85 -12.33 -3.93
C ILE A 169 -10.21 -11.81 -5.23
N PRO A 170 -10.91 -11.78 -6.40
CA PRO A 170 -10.40 -11.26 -7.67
C PRO A 170 -10.12 -9.74 -7.63
N CYS A 171 -9.12 -9.35 -6.85
CA CYS A 171 -8.59 -8.00 -6.73
C CYS A 171 -7.10 -8.06 -6.38
N ARG A 172 -6.40 -6.95 -6.56
CA ARG A 172 -4.98 -6.87 -6.21
C ARG A 172 -4.55 -5.45 -5.88
N TRP A 173 -3.77 -5.30 -4.82
CA TRP A 173 -3.21 -4.01 -4.44
C TRP A 173 -2.09 -3.58 -5.40
N THR A 174 -2.07 -2.30 -5.73
CA THR A 174 -0.91 -1.65 -6.34
C THR A 174 0.06 -1.18 -5.27
N LYS A 175 1.33 -1.00 -5.65
CA LYS A 175 2.41 -0.41 -4.83
C LYS A 175 2.73 1.03 -5.26
N GLY A 176 1.70 1.78 -5.68
CA GLY A 176 1.81 3.18 -6.14
C GLY A 176 2.17 3.38 -7.61
N LYS A 177 2.85 2.41 -8.23
CA LYS A 177 3.12 2.40 -9.68
C LYS A 177 3.03 1.00 -10.24
N ALA A 178 1.87 0.63 -10.76
CA ALA A 178 1.54 -0.73 -11.21
C ALA A 178 1.49 -0.83 -12.75
N PHE A 179 2.23 -1.78 -13.32
CA PHE A 179 2.23 -2.03 -14.76
C PHE A 179 1.00 -2.85 -15.17
N LEU A 180 0.26 -2.37 -16.17
CA LEU A 180 -0.91 -3.06 -16.73
C LEU A 180 -0.76 -3.20 -18.25
N PRO A 181 -0.51 -4.41 -18.78
CA PRO A 181 -0.51 -4.62 -20.22
C PRO A 181 -1.94 -4.60 -20.76
N LEU A 182 -2.16 -3.87 -21.87
CA LEU A 182 -3.48 -3.72 -22.48
C LEU A 182 -3.78 -4.77 -23.57
N THR A 183 -2.86 -5.70 -23.77
CA THR A 183 -2.87 -6.79 -24.76
C THR A 183 -3.03 -6.31 -26.22
N GLN A 184 -2.16 -6.82 -27.09
CA GLN A 184 -1.99 -6.40 -28.49
C GLN A 184 -3.18 -6.76 -29.40
N LEU A 185 -4.35 -6.17 -29.20
CA LEU A 185 -5.33 -6.11 -30.29
C LEU A 185 -4.83 -5.03 -31.26
N LYS A 186 -4.31 -5.43 -32.41
CA LYS A 186 -4.03 -4.46 -33.49
C LYS A 186 -5.38 -4.03 -34.07
N CYS A 187 -6.00 -2.97 -33.55
CA CYS A 187 -7.09 -2.30 -34.29
C CYS A 187 -6.55 -1.03 -34.94
N ARG A 188 -6.65 -0.98 -36.27
CA ARG A 188 -6.45 0.19 -37.11
C ARG A 188 -7.66 1.14 -37.06
N SER A 189 -8.12 1.47 -35.85
CA SER A 189 -9.18 2.46 -35.66
C SER A 189 -8.52 3.74 -35.17
N ASP A 190 -9.02 4.90 -35.57
CA ASP A 190 -8.58 6.22 -35.08
C ASP A 190 -9.35 6.64 -33.80
N LYS A 191 -10.32 5.84 -33.34
CA LYS A 191 -11.13 6.15 -32.16
C LYS A 191 -10.45 5.72 -30.87
N HIS A 192 -10.31 6.63 -29.90
CA HIS A 192 -9.76 6.34 -28.57
C HIS A 192 -10.39 5.09 -27.91
N ASN A 193 -9.59 4.38 -27.11
CA ASN A 193 -10.07 3.29 -26.27
C ASN A 193 -10.47 3.84 -24.90
N LEU A 194 -11.40 3.17 -24.22
CA LEU A 194 -11.81 3.52 -22.88
C LEU A 194 -11.38 2.41 -21.92
N LEU A 195 -10.49 2.70 -20.98
CA LEU A 195 -10.13 1.79 -19.91
C LEU A 195 -10.90 2.15 -18.65
N THR A 196 -11.58 1.18 -18.08
CA THR A 196 -12.30 1.32 -16.81
C THR A 196 -11.64 0.44 -15.76
N LEU A 197 -11.32 1.04 -14.61
CA LEU A 197 -10.78 0.37 -13.42
C LEU A 197 -11.85 0.38 -12.32
N ASP A 198 -12.14 -0.77 -11.75
CA ASP A 198 -12.94 -0.90 -10.53
C ASP A 198 -12.02 -0.77 -9.31
N ILE A 199 -12.22 0.26 -8.49
CA ILE A 199 -11.44 0.57 -7.30
C ILE A 199 -12.25 0.17 -6.06
N LEU A 200 -11.69 -0.76 -5.29
CA LEU A 200 -12.35 -1.41 -4.16
C LEU A 200 -11.83 -0.94 -2.79
N SER A 201 -10.78 -0.12 -2.78
CA SER A 201 -10.14 0.34 -1.55
C SER A 201 -10.78 1.62 -1.00
N ASP A 202 -11.05 1.63 0.30
CA ASP A 202 -11.35 2.83 1.09
C ASP A 202 -10.08 3.27 1.90
N HIS A 203 -8.91 3.22 1.28
CA HIS A 203 -7.62 3.46 1.93
C HIS A 203 -7.30 4.96 2.02
N SER A 204 -6.90 5.42 3.21
CA SER A 204 -6.43 6.79 3.45
C SER A 204 -4.97 6.96 3.07
N TYR A 205 -4.60 8.12 2.53
CA TYR A 205 -3.23 8.51 2.19
C TYR A 205 -2.78 9.72 2.99
N ILE A 206 -1.49 9.79 3.29
CA ILE A 206 -0.86 10.95 3.91
C ILE A 206 -0.72 12.06 2.88
N LEU A 207 -1.16 13.27 3.21
CA LEU A 207 -0.89 14.48 2.42
C LEU A 207 0.46 15.05 2.84
N ASP A 208 1.43 14.99 1.92
CA ASP A 208 2.68 15.73 2.07
C ASP A 208 2.43 17.22 1.79
N GLN A 209 2.55 18.06 2.82
CA GLN A 209 2.38 19.51 2.69
C GLN A 209 3.43 20.19 1.77
N LEU A 210 4.45 19.46 1.33
CA LEU A 210 5.45 19.94 0.35
C LEU A 210 4.93 19.92 -1.09
N GLU A 211 3.99 19.04 -1.45
CA GLU A 211 3.47 18.95 -2.83
C GLU A 211 2.37 19.99 -3.14
N GLU A 212 1.56 20.37 -2.15
CA GLU A 212 0.49 21.37 -2.34
C GLU A 212 1.03 22.78 -2.64
N ASN A 213 2.16 23.16 -2.03
CA ASN A 213 2.77 24.47 -2.30
C ASN A 213 3.26 24.60 -3.74
N ASN A 214 3.69 23.50 -4.38
CA ASN A 214 4.13 23.50 -5.76
C ASN A 214 2.95 23.50 -6.75
N LYS A 215 1.80 22.88 -6.42
CA LYS A 215 0.58 22.94 -7.24
C LYS A 215 -0.14 24.30 -7.18
N LYS A 216 0.04 25.10 -6.12
CA LYS A 216 -0.53 26.47 -6.02
C LYS A 216 0.28 27.56 -6.72
N LEU A 217 1.49 27.24 -7.19
CA LEU A 217 2.41 28.19 -7.82
C LEU A 217 2.55 28.00 -9.35
N ALA A 218 1.81 27.07 -9.94
CA ALA A 218 1.72 26.83 -11.39
C ALA A 218 0.33 27.23 -11.92
#